data_AF-A0A6C2YMB1-F1
#
_entry.id   AF-A0A6C2YMB1-F1
#
_cell.length_a   1.000
_cell.length_b   1.000
_cell.length_c   1.000
_cell.angle_alpha   90.00
_cell.angle_beta   90.00
_cell.angle_gamma   90.00
#
_symmetry.space_group_name_H-M   'P 1'
#
loop_
_entity.id
_entity.type
_entity.pdbx_description
1 polymer ?
#
loop_
_entity_poly.entity_id
_entity_poly.type
_entity_poly.pdbx_seq_one_letter_code
_entity_poly.pdbx_strand_id
1 'polypeptide(L)'
;MSSFIEQVAECAENAVSLSETRGGDELDYSEASLKLLDEMLVEASEWISEMTPAQVDILVQDFGCYILEVGRRIYGGRYLWHEGREQPVLVVGEPDARIAMLTMDHVRGRLSGDSADAIPFFFAGFAQRAKNPTPGTDVLIV
;
A
#
# COMPACT_ATOMS: atom_id res chain seq x y z
N MET A 1 -1.30 -23.93 3.90
CA MET A 1 -1.65 -22.58 4.37
C MET A 1 -0.44 -21.72 4.11
N SER A 2 -0.53 -20.80 3.16
CA SER A 2 0.51 -19.79 2.94
C SER A 2 0.57 -18.87 4.15
N SER A 3 1.78 -18.48 4.55
CA SER A 3 1.97 -17.51 5.63
C SER A 3 1.38 -16.16 5.22
N PHE A 4 1.02 -15.31 6.19
CA PHE A 4 0.51 -13.96 5.85
C PHE A 4 1.53 -13.14 5.05
N ILE A 5 2.83 -13.41 5.21
CA ILE A 5 3.90 -12.74 4.44
C ILE A 5 3.82 -13.16 2.97
N GLU A 6 3.61 -14.44 2.70
CA GLU A 6 3.39 -14.93 1.33
C GLU A 6 2.11 -14.31 0.74
N GLN A 7 1.05 -14.16 1.54
CA GLN A 7 -0.18 -13.49 1.09
C GLN A 7 0.03 -12.02 0.74
N VAL A 8 0.87 -11.28 1.48
CA VAL A 8 1.22 -9.90 1.11
C VAL A 8 1.93 -9.86 -0.24
N ALA A 9 2.87 -10.78 -0.48
CA ALA A 9 3.57 -10.86 -1.76
C ALA A 9 2.63 -11.24 -2.91
N GLU A 10 1.77 -12.25 -2.71
CA GLU A 10 0.75 -12.68 -3.69
C GLU A 10 -0.20 -11.54 -4.07
N CYS A 11 -0.70 -10.79 -3.08
CA CYS A 11 -1.54 -9.63 -3.31
C CYS A 11 -0.83 -8.50 -4.08
N ALA A 12 0.44 -8.26 -3.76
CA ALA A 12 1.23 -7.28 -4.50
C ALA A 12 1.48 -7.72 -5.95
N GLU A 13 1.71 -9.01 -6.20
CA GLU A 13 1.84 -9.58 -7.56
C GLU A 13 0.52 -9.52 -8.35
N ASN A 14 -0.63 -9.68 -7.69
CA ASN A 14 -1.94 -9.47 -8.32
C ASN A 14 -2.10 -8.03 -8.83
N ALA A 15 -1.65 -7.03 -8.05
CA ALA A 15 -1.67 -5.63 -8.48
C ALA A 15 -0.81 -5.40 -9.74
N VAL A 16 0.38 -6.00 -9.79
CA VAL A 16 1.25 -5.97 -10.98
C VAL A 16 0.55 -6.59 -12.18
N SER A 17 0.02 -7.80 -12.01
CA SER A 17 -0.72 -8.53 -13.07
C SER A 17 -1.90 -7.71 -13.59
N LEU A 18 -2.63 -7.03 -12.70
CA LEU A 18 -3.73 -6.14 -13.07
C LEU A 18 -3.24 -4.95 -13.92
N SER A 19 -2.09 -4.37 -13.60
CA SER A 19 -1.50 -3.27 -14.38
C SER A 19 -1.09 -3.71 -15.79
N GLU A 20 -0.52 -4.90 -15.96
CA GLU A 20 -0.12 -5.45 -17.26
C GLU A 20 -1.31 -5.59 -18.21
N THR A 21 -2.49 -5.95 -17.69
CA THR A 21 -3.70 -6.11 -18.51
C THR A 21 -4.26 -4.82 -19.09
N ARG A 22 -3.90 -3.64 -18.52
CA ARG A 22 -4.38 -2.33 -19.01
C ARG A 22 -3.70 -1.90 -20.30
N GLY A 23 -2.49 -2.38 -20.58
CA GLY A 23 -1.63 -1.90 -21.66
C GLY A 23 -1.11 -0.49 -21.39
N GLY A 24 0.20 -0.34 -21.18
CA GLY A 24 0.81 0.94 -20.83
C GLY A 24 2.04 0.75 -19.96
N ASP A 25 2.29 1.72 -19.07
CA ASP A 25 3.27 1.56 -18.00
C ASP A 25 2.81 0.49 -17.00
N GLU A 26 3.78 -0.19 -16.38
CA GLU A 26 3.54 -1.31 -15.46
C GLU A 26 3.94 -0.94 -14.03
N LEU A 27 3.24 -1.54 -13.07
CA LEU A 27 3.65 -1.48 -11.68
C LEU A 27 4.93 -2.31 -11.47
N ASP A 28 6.04 -1.65 -11.16
CA ASP A 28 7.40 -2.23 -11.15
C ASP A 28 8.07 -2.23 -9.75
N TYR A 29 7.28 -1.99 -8.71
CA TYR A 29 7.68 -1.81 -7.32
C TYR A 29 8.59 -0.60 -7.03
N SER A 30 8.74 0.33 -7.97
CA SER A 30 9.41 1.61 -7.71
C SER A 30 8.49 2.60 -6.99
N GLU A 31 9.06 3.59 -6.31
CA GLU A 31 8.28 4.71 -5.76
C GLU A 31 7.52 5.47 -6.88
N ALA A 32 8.11 5.57 -8.08
CA ALA A 32 7.48 6.25 -9.21
C ALA A 32 6.20 5.56 -9.68
N SER A 33 6.14 4.23 -9.60
CA SER A 33 4.95 3.45 -9.95
C SER A 33 3.73 3.74 -9.06
N LEU A 34 3.92 4.35 -7.88
CA LEU A 34 2.80 4.74 -7.01
C LEU A 34 1.91 5.82 -7.66
N LYS A 35 2.44 6.60 -8.60
CA LYS A 35 1.64 7.52 -9.42
C LYS A 35 0.69 6.76 -10.34
N LEU A 36 1.18 5.72 -11.00
CA LEU A 36 0.37 4.85 -11.85
C LEU A 36 -0.70 4.12 -11.01
N LEU A 37 -0.33 3.60 -9.84
CA LEU A 37 -1.29 2.98 -8.93
C LEU A 37 -2.40 3.98 -8.55
N ASP A 38 -2.06 5.23 -8.21
CA ASP A 38 -3.05 6.25 -7.88
C ASP A 38 -4.01 6.53 -9.05
N GLU A 39 -3.48 6.62 -10.28
CA GLU A 39 -4.28 6.77 -11.50
C GLU A 39 -5.23 5.58 -11.69
N MET A 40 -4.76 4.34 -11.45
CA MET A 40 -5.60 3.14 -11.49
C MET A 40 -6.73 3.17 -10.45
N LEU A 41 -6.47 3.67 -9.23
CA LEU A 41 -7.50 3.84 -8.20
C LEU A 41 -8.52 4.91 -8.59
N VAL A 42 -8.09 6.02 -9.18
CA VAL A 42 -8.99 7.07 -9.70
C VAL A 42 -9.91 6.51 -10.76
N GLU A 43 -9.37 5.80 -11.73
CA GLU A 43 -10.18 5.18 -12.78
C GLU A 43 -11.14 4.15 -12.20
N ALA A 44 -10.69 3.30 -11.26
CA ALA A 44 -11.56 2.35 -10.58
C ALA A 44 -12.68 3.03 -9.77
N SER A 45 -12.44 4.23 -9.23
CA SER A 45 -13.45 5.00 -8.49
C SER A 45 -14.65 5.39 -9.35
N GLU A 46 -14.47 5.57 -10.67
CA GLU A 46 -15.56 5.88 -11.59
C GLU A 46 -16.59 4.74 -11.71
N TRP A 47 -16.16 3.51 -11.39
CA TRP A 47 -16.96 2.29 -11.53
C TRP A 47 -17.24 1.60 -10.19
N ILE A 48 -16.84 2.21 -9.06
CA ILE A 48 -16.96 1.57 -7.74
C ILE A 48 -18.41 1.21 -7.38
N SER A 49 -19.40 1.98 -7.85
CA SER A 49 -20.82 1.69 -7.64
C SER A 49 -21.31 0.41 -8.33
N GLU A 50 -20.55 -0.08 -9.32
CA GLU A 50 -20.83 -1.33 -10.04
C GLU A 50 -20.09 -2.53 -9.41
N MET A 51 -19.17 -2.28 -8.47
CA MET A 51 -18.42 -3.32 -7.79
C MET A 51 -19.18 -3.87 -6.58
N THR A 52 -19.07 -5.18 -6.38
CA THR A 52 -19.49 -5.81 -5.13
C THR A 52 -18.51 -5.47 -4.00
N PRO A 53 -18.95 -5.52 -2.72
CA PRO A 53 -18.05 -5.31 -1.58
C PRO A 53 -16.80 -6.21 -1.62
N ALA A 54 -16.96 -7.47 -2.02
CA ALA A 54 -15.85 -8.41 -2.14
C ALA A 54 -14.83 -8.00 -3.22
N GLN A 55 -15.28 -7.43 -4.35
CA GLN A 55 -14.37 -6.92 -5.37
C GLN A 55 -13.60 -5.68 -4.88
N VAL A 56 -14.27 -4.80 -4.14
CA VAL A 56 -13.61 -3.64 -3.52
C VAL A 56 -12.56 -4.11 -2.51
N ASP A 57 -12.89 -5.07 -1.64
CA ASP A 57 -11.95 -5.60 -0.66
C ASP A 57 -10.72 -6.27 -1.31
N ILE A 58 -10.90 -7.01 -2.42
CA ILE A 58 -9.78 -7.58 -3.19
C ILE A 58 -8.87 -6.47 -3.73
N LEU A 59 -9.43 -5.44 -4.38
CA LEU A 59 -8.63 -4.32 -4.91
C LEU A 59 -7.90 -3.57 -3.80
N VAL A 60 -8.56 -3.34 -2.67
CA VAL A 60 -7.97 -2.71 -1.49
C VAL A 60 -6.81 -3.54 -0.96
N GLN A 61 -6.97 -4.86 -0.91
CA GLN A 61 -5.93 -5.75 -0.43
C GLN A 61 -4.73 -5.81 -1.38
N ASP A 62 -4.97 -5.98 -2.68
CA ASP A 62 -3.93 -6.08 -3.70
C ASP A 62 -3.10 -4.78 -3.79
N PHE A 63 -3.76 -3.63 -3.96
CA PHE A 63 -3.06 -2.34 -4.02
C PHE A 63 -2.47 -1.95 -2.67
N GLY A 64 -3.14 -2.25 -1.56
CA GLY A 64 -2.62 -2.02 -0.22
C GLY A 64 -1.31 -2.76 0.01
N CYS A 65 -1.25 -4.05 -0.36
CA CYS A 65 -0.04 -4.87 -0.25
C CYS A 65 1.06 -4.40 -1.20
N TYR A 66 0.72 -3.97 -2.41
CA TYR A 66 1.69 -3.40 -3.34
C TYR A 66 2.40 -2.18 -2.76
N ILE A 67 1.68 -1.24 -2.15
CA ILE A 67 2.27 -0.05 -1.49
C ILE A 67 3.21 -0.46 -0.35
N LEU A 68 2.83 -1.49 0.44
CA LEU A 68 3.69 -2.04 1.49
C LEU A 68 4.96 -2.70 0.92
N GLU A 69 4.89 -3.39 -0.21
CA GLU A 69 6.06 -3.97 -0.90
C GLU A 69 6.98 -2.91 -1.49
N VAL A 70 6.45 -1.82 -2.07
CA VAL A 70 7.26 -0.66 -2.49
C VAL A 70 8.05 -0.11 -1.30
N GLY A 71 7.37 0.14 -0.18
CA GLY A 71 8.00 0.62 1.05
C GLY A 71 9.09 -0.34 1.57
N ARG A 72 8.80 -1.64 1.59
CA ARG A 72 9.75 -2.66 2.08
C ARG A 72 10.98 -2.78 1.19
N ARG A 73 10.80 -2.72 -0.14
CA ARG A 73 11.92 -2.83 -1.09
C ARG A 73 12.86 -1.63 -1.02
N ILE A 74 12.33 -0.44 -0.75
CA ILE A 74 13.13 0.80 -0.65
C ILE A 74 13.82 0.93 0.72
N TYR A 75 13.08 0.68 1.81
CA TYR A 75 13.53 0.99 3.18
C TYR A 75 13.83 -0.24 4.04
N GLY A 76 13.64 -1.44 3.51
CA GLY A 76 13.77 -2.69 4.26
C GLY A 76 12.62 -2.89 5.25
N GLY A 77 12.95 -3.48 6.41
CA GLY A 77 11.97 -3.76 7.46
C GLY A 77 11.22 -5.08 7.28
N ARG A 78 10.11 -5.21 7.99
CA ARG A 78 9.34 -6.45 8.09
C ARG A 78 7.85 -6.20 8.18
N TYR A 79 7.07 -7.19 7.76
CA TYR A 79 5.64 -7.19 7.96
C TYR A 79 5.27 -7.68 9.35
N LEU A 80 4.22 -7.08 9.89
CA LEU A 80 3.49 -7.58 11.05
C LEU A 80 2.00 -7.62 10.71
N TRP A 81 1.24 -8.36 11.51
CA TRP A 81 -0.22 -8.29 11.50
C TRP A 81 -0.67 -7.23 12.50
N HIS A 82 -1.54 -6.31 12.08
CA HIS A 82 -2.11 -5.31 12.96
C HIS A 82 -3.50 -5.74 13.43
N GLU A 83 -3.57 -6.35 14.62
CA GLU A 83 -4.81 -6.91 15.20
C GLU A 83 -5.98 -5.92 15.22
N GLY A 84 -5.73 -4.65 15.59
CA GLY A 84 -6.81 -3.66 15.74
C GLY A 84 -7.49 -3.24 14.43
N ARG A 85 -6.93 -3.62 13.27
CA ARG A 85 -7.48 -3.30 11.94
C ARG A 85 -7.50 -4.51 11.00
N GLU A 86 -7.12 -5.69 11.51
CA GLU A 86 -7.07 -6.96 10.78
C GLU A 86 -6.41 -6.85 9.39
N GLN A 87 -5.24 -6.22 9.34
CA GLN A 87 -4.50 -6.01 8.09
C GLN A 87 -2.98 -6.05 8.30
N PRO A 88 -2.20 -6.32 7.22
CA PRO A 88 -0.75 -6.21 7.26
C PRO A 88 -0.28 -4.77 7.51
N VAL A 89 0.81 -4.64 8.27
CA VAL A 89 1.53 -3.39 8.51
C VAL A 89 3.00 -3.57 8.15
N LEU A 90 3.58 -2.60 7.44
CA LEU A 90 5.03 -2.53 7.25
C LEU A 90 5.65 -1.78 8.42
N VAL A 91 6.70 -2.34 9.03
CA VAL A 91 7.50 -1.66 10.05
C VAL A 91 8.95 -1.52 9.58
N VAL A 92 9.47 -0.29 9.64
CA VAL A 92 10.85 0.07 9.27
C VAL A 92 11.55 0.87 10.38
N GLY A 93 12.88 0.96 10.30
CA GLY A 93 13.72 1.77 11.20
C GLY A 93 14.21 1.07 12.48
N GLU A 94 13.77 -0.16 12.74
CA GLU A 94 14.17 -0.91 13.94
C GLU A 94 15.68 -1.23 13.91
N PRO A 95 16.39 -1.22 15.07
CA PRO A 95 15.88 -1.02 16.42
C PRO A 95 15.81 0.44 16.89
N ASP A 96 16.36 1.39 16.14
CA ASP A 96 16.52 2.77 16.60
C ASP A 96 15.21 3.57 16.54
N ALA A 97 14.30 3.20 15.65
CA ALA A 97 12.96 3.75 15.53
C ALA A 97 11.95 2.68 15.11
N ARG A 98 10.67 2.98 15.23
CA ARG A 98 9.56 2.16 14.76
C ARG A 98 8.61 3.02 13.95
N ILE A 99 8.71 2.94 12.63
CA ILE A 99 7.84 3.66 11.70
C ILE A 99 6.99 2.61 11.01
N ALA A 100 5.71 2.57 11.39
CA ALA A 100 4.74 1.61 10.90
C ALA A 100 3.78 2.26 9.89
N MET A 101 3.40 1.55 8.83
CA MET A 101 2.50 2.04 7.78
C MET A 101 1.38 1.04 7.49
N LEU A 102 0.14 1.52 7.55
CA LEU A 102 -1.08 0.83 7.11
C LEU A 102 -1.62 1.53 5.87
N THR A 103 -1.99 0.76 4.86
CA THR A 103 -2.27 1.32 3.52
C THR A 103 -3.74 1.19 3.11
N MET A 104 -4.49 0.23 3.67
CA MET A 104 -5.82 -0.11 3.16
C MET A 104 -6.85 1.00 3.34
N ASP A 105 -6.72 1.85 4.37
CA ASP A 105 -7.62 2.99 4.58
C ASP A 105 -7.47 4.03 3.45
N HIS A 106 -6.22 4.42 3.13
CA HIS A 106 -5.94 5.32 2.00
C HIS A 106 -6.41 4.73 0.67
N VAL A 107 -6.19 3.44 0.44
CA VAL A 107 -6.67 2.79 -0.79
C VAL A 107 -8.21 2.83 -0.87
N ARG A 108 -8.92 2.53 0.23
CA ARG A 108 -10.39 2.62 0.28
C ARG A 108 -10.89 4.04 0.03
N GLY A 109 -10.28 5.02 0.69
CA GLY A 109 -10.66 6.42 0.52
C GLY A 109 -10.42 6.91 -0.91
N ARG A 110 -9.28 6.54 -1.50
CA ARG A 110 -8.97 6.87 -2.88
C ARG A 110 -9.92 6.22 -3.88
N LEU A 111 -10.25 4.94 -3.70
CA LEU A 111 -11.28 4.23 -4.48
C LEU A 111 -12.67 4.87 -4.32
N SER A 112 -12.95 5.49 -3.18
CA SER A 112 -14.21 6.21 -2.94
C SER A 112 -14.22 7.61 -3.55
N GLY A 113 -13.15 8.00 -4.27
CA GLY A 113 -13.01 9.30 -4.92
C GLY A 113 -12.42 10.39 -4.05
N ASP A 114 -11.92 10.09 -2.84
CA ASP A 114 -11.28 11.09 -2.00
C ASP A 114 -9.89 11.45 -2.55
N SER A 115 -9.68 12.74 -2.80
CA SER A 115 -8.39 13.27 -3.24
C SER A 115 -7.41 13.49 -2.08
N ALA A 116 -7.89 13.52 -0.83
CA ALA A 116 -7.04 13.62 0.35
C ALA A 116 -6.20 12.35 0.57
N ASP A 117 -6.69 11.21 0.08
CA ASP A 117 -6.03 9.89 0.18
C ASP A 117 -5.16 9.57 -1.06
N ALA A 118 -4.63 10.61 -1.72
CA ALA A 118 -3.74 10.43 -2.85
C ALA A 118 -2.47 9.65 -2.43
N ILE A 119 -2.26 8.50 -3.06
CA ILE A 119 -1.22 7.54 -2.65
C ILE A 119 0.20 8.13 -2.67
N PRO A 120 0.60 8.94 -3.68
CA PRO A 120 1.94 9.52 -3.70
C PRO A 120 2.19 10.48 -2.54
N PHE A 121 1.17 11.24 -2.12
CA PHE A 121 1.30 12.17 -1.00
C PHE A 121 1.40 11.43 0.34
N PHE A 122 0.53 10.43 0.54
CA PHE A 122 0.57 9.55 1.70
C PHE A 122 1.94 8.86 1.84
N PHE A 123 2.40 8.22 0.76
CA PHE A 123 3.68 7.50 0.76
C PHE A 123 4.86 8.44 0.98
N ALA A 124 4.85 9.65 0.40
CA ALA A 124 5.91 10.65 0.63
C ALA A 124 6.05 11.01 2.13
N GLY A 125 4.93 11.07 2.86
CA GLY A 125 4.93 11.29 4.31
C GLY A 125 5.59 10.16 5.09
N PHE A 126 5.37 8.91 4.68
CA PHE A 126 6.07 7.73 5.20
C PHE A 126 7.56 7.75 4.83
N ALA A 127 7.87 7.91 3.55
CA ALA A 127 9.21 7.94 2.97
C ALA A 127 10.12 8.96 3.67
N GLN A 128 9.60 10.16 3.97
CA GLN A 128 10.34 11.20 4.68
C GLN A 128 10.84 10.74 6.05
N ARG A 129 10.00 10.00 6.80
CA ARG A 129 10.33 9.47 8.12
C ARG A 129 11.24 8.25 8.01
N ALA A 130 10.94 7.36 7.06
CA ALA A 130 11.69 6.13 6.84
C ALA A 130 13.14 6.38 6.39
N LYS A 131 13.37 7.42 5.58
CA LYS A 131 14.70 7.78 5.08
C LYS A 131 15.65 8.30 6.16
N ASN A 132 15.12 9.04 7.13
CA ASN A 132 15.88 9.64 8.24
C ASN A 132 15.14 9.38 9.56
N PRO A 133 15.14 8.15 10.06
CA PRO A 133 14.45 7.82 11.29
C PRO A 133 15.07 8.57 12.47
N THR A 134 14.27 9.38 13.17
CA THR A 134 14.70 10.01 14.42
C THR A 134 14.72 8.94 15.52
N PRO A 135 15.85 8.72 16.23
CA PRO A 135 15.93 7.72 17.28
C PRO A 135 14.83 7.89 18.34
N GLY A 136 14.23 6.78 18.76
CA GLY A 136 13.13 6.74 19.72
C GLY A 136 11.74 7.09 19.13
N THR A 137 11.64 7.36 17.82
CA THR A 137 10.34 7.53 17.18
C THR A 137 9.56 6.22 17.19
N ASP A 138 8.33 6.26 17.67
CA ASP A 138 7.34 5.19 17.49
C ASP A 138 6.07 5.81 16.92
N VAL A 139 5.77 5.50 15.66
CA VAL A 139 4.65 6.11 14.93
C VAL A 139 3.98 5.09 14.03
N LEU A 140 2.65 5.10 14.04
CA LEU A 140 1.80 4.41 13.09
C LEU A 140 1.20 5.44 12.14
N ILE A 141 1.50 5.29 10.85
CA ILE A 141 0.95 6.08 9.75
C ILE A 141 -0.23 5.28 9.18
N VAL A 142 -1.39 5.92 9.13
CA VAL A 142 -2.68 5.33 8.71
C VAL A 142 -3.37 6.16 7.67
#